data_AF-A0A0L9TK40-F1
#
_entry.id   AF-A0A0L9TK40-F1
#
_cell.length_a   1.000
_cell.length_b   1.000
_cell.length_c   1.000
_cell.angle_alpha   90.00
_cell.angle_beta   90.00
_cell.angle_gamma   90.00
#
_symmetry.space_group_name_H-M   'P 1'
#
loop_
_entity.id
_entity.type
_entity.pdbx_description
1 polymer ?
#
loop_
_entity_poly.entity_id
_entity_poly.type
_entity_poly.pdbx_seq_one_letter_code
_entity_poly.pdbx_strand_id
1 'polypeptide(L)'
;MSEDSAQTLMPQVPEWNLVNDGGVMKLRRSWTVRTFSKGLDFFRIVSVLAESEGHHPDLHLVDWNNVTIEIWTHAVGGLTENDFILAAKIDKLDVLDLLRRKPSD
;
A
#
# COMPACT_ATOMS: atom_id res chain seq x y z
N MET A 1 -15.61 7.79 2.13
CA MET A 1 -15.72 8.29 3.52
C MET A 1 -15.12 9.68 3.59
N SER A 2 -15.43 10.47 4.64
CA SER A 2 -14.78 11.77 4.85
C SER A 2 -13.36 11.60 5.37
N GLU A 3 -12.55 12.66 5.28
CA GLU A 3 -11.20 12.70 5.84
C GLU A 3 -11.19 12.43 7.35
N ASP A 4 -12.10 13.06 8.11
CA ASP A 4 -12.23 12.81 9.56
C ASP A 4 -12.50 11.33 9.87
N SER A 5 -13.35 10.66 9.07
CA SER A 5 -13.62 9.23 9.22
C SER A 5 -12.42 8.37 8.84
N ALA A 6 -11.67 8.75 7.81
CA ALA A 6 -10.42 8.07 7.45
C ALA A 6 -9.38 8.20 8.58
N GLN A 7 -9.30 9.37 9.21
CA GLN A 7 -8.35 9.66 10.28
C GLN A 7 -8.56 8.77 11.52
N THR A 8 -9.81 8.38 11.83
CA THR A 8 -10.09 7.47 12.96
C THR A 8 -9.65 6.04 12.70
N LEU A 9 -9.49 5.65 11.43
CA LEU A 9 -9.04 4.31 11.02
C LEU A 9 -7.53 4.19 10.86
N MET A 10 -6.80 5.32 10.75
CA MET A 10 -5.33 5.32 10.62
C MET A 10 -4.58 4.52 11.69
N PRO A 11 -5.01 4.46 12.97
CA PRO A 11 -4.35 3.60 13.96
C PRO A 11 -4.36 2.10 13.62
N GLN A 12 -5.24 1.64 12.72
CA GLN A 12 -5.28 0.24 12.26
C GLN A 12 -4.21 -0.07 11.19
N VAL A 13 -3.66 0.97 10.56
CA VAL A 13 -2.69 0.89 9.45
C VAL A 13 -1.55 1.88 9.70
N PRO A 14 -0.82 1.75 10.82
CA PRO A 14 0.07 2.80 11.34
C PRO A 14 1.25 3.15 10.42
N GLU A 15 1.55 2.29 9.47
CA GLU A 15 2.64 2.47 8.51
C GLU A 15 2.20 3.13 7.20
N TRP A 16 0.90 3.34 7.03
CA TRP A 16 0.32 3.98 5.86
C TRP A 16 0.13 5.47 6.11
N ASN A 17 0.15 6.23 5.02
CA ASN A 17 -0.12 7.66 5.04
C ASN A 17 -1.45 7.93 4.36
N LEU A 18 -2.23 8.85 4.93
CA LEU A 18 -3.39 9.40 4.28
C LEU A 18 -2.93 10.56 3.38
N VAL A 19 -3.18 10.46 2.07
CA VAL A 19 -2.73 11.46 1.08
C VAL A 19 -3.91 11.96 0.25
N ASN A 20 -3.86 13.25 -0.13
CA ASN A 20 -4.79 13.84 -1.09
C ASN A 20 -4.04 14.06 -2.42
N ASP A 21 -4.51 13.41 -3.47
CA ASP A 21 -3.95 13.52 -4.81
C ASP A 21 -5.05 13.93 -5.79
N GLY A 22 -4.97 15.16 -6.30
CA GLY A 22 -5.96 15.69 -7.25
C GLY A 22 -7.39 15.77 -6.68
N GLY A 23 -7.55 15.91 -5.36
CA GLY A 23 -8.86 15.92 -4.69
C GLY A 23 -9.38 14.54 -4.29
N VAL A 24 -8.61 13.47 -4.56
CA VAL A 24 -8.95 12.10 -4.17
C VAL A 24 -8.10 11.68 -2.98
N MET A 25 -8.75 11.26 -1.90
CA MET A 25 -8.07 10.70 -0.73
C MET A 25 -7.66 9.26 -1.00
N LYS A 26 -6.42 8.91 -0.63
CA LYS A 26 -5.84 7.57 -0.81
C LYS A 26 -5.02 7.18 0.42
N LEU A 27 -4.83 5.88 0.63
CA LEU A 27 -3.79 5.35 1.51
C LEU A 27 -2.53 5.11 0.70
N ARG A 28 -1.37 5.54 1.18
CA ARG A 28 -0.07 5.38 0.50
C ARG A 28 0.99 4.85 1.45
N ARG A 29 1.72 3.80 1.04
CA ARG A 29 2.91 3.29 1.73
C ARG A 29 4.01 2.96 0.74
N SER A 30 5.26 3.18 1.13
CA SER A 30 6.44 2.95 0.31
C SER A 30 7.47 2.09 1.01
N TRP A 31 8.21 1.31 0.22
CA TRP A 31 9.27 0.41 0.64
C TRP A 31 10.44 0.51 -0.33
N THR A 32 11.67 0.36 0.18
CA THR A 32 12.85 0.17 -0.68
C THR A 32 13.21 -1.31 -0.73
N VAL A 33 13.21 -1.90 -1.93
CA VAL A 33 13.61 -3.30 -2.16
C VAL A 33 15.09 -3.43 -2.52
N ARG A 34 15.64 -4.65 -2.43
CA ARG A 34 17.08 -4.89 -2.69
C ARG A 34 17.45 -4.79 -4.17
N THR A 35 16.53 -5.17 -5.06
CA THR A 35 16.76 -5.21 -6.50
C THR A 35 15.45 -4.99 -7.25
N PHE A 36 15.53 -4.65 -8.54
CA PHE A 36 14.36 -4.54 -9.41
C PHE A 36 13.49 -5.81 -9.41
N SER A 37 14.09 -6.99 -9.56
CA SER A 37 13.36 -8.26 -9.54
C SER A 37 12.66 -8.51 -8.21
N LYS A 38 13.22 -8.02 -7.09
CA LYS A 38 12.56 -8.10 -5.77
C LYS A 38 11.36 -7.16 -5.65
N GLY A 39 11.33 -6.07 -6.41
CA GLY A 39 10.13 -5.24 -6.56
C GLY A 39 9.01 -5.99 -7.29
N LEU A 40 9.35 -6.73 -8.36
CA LEU A 40 8.38 -7.57 -9.06
C LEU A 40 7.87 -8.74 -8.19
N ASP A 41 8.75 -9.38 -7.42
CA ASP A 41 8.35 -10.39 -6.42
C ASP A 41 7.37 -9.81 -5.40
N PHE A 42 7.63 -8.60 -4.90
CA PHE A 42 6.74 -7.90 -3.96
C PHE A 42 5.34 -7.73 -4.56
N PHE A 43 5.26 -7.22 -5.80
CA PHE A 43 3.98 -7.06 -6.48
C PHE A 43 3.23 -8.36 -6.71
N ARG A 44 3.93 -9.45 -7.03
CA ARG A 44 3.31 -10.77 -7.18
C ARG A 44 2.68 -11.26 -5.87
N ILE A 45 3.28 -10.97 -4.72
CA ILE A 45 2.70 -11.35 -3.42
C ILE A 45 1.44 -10.51 -3.16
N VAL A 46 1.52 -9.19 -3.37
CA VAL A 46 0.38 -8.28 -3.21
C VAL A 46 -0.75 -8.60 -4.18
N SER A 47 -0.46 -8.98 -5.42
CA SER A 47 -1.48 -9.29 -6.42
C SER A 47 -2.32 -10.50 -6.02
N VAL A 48 -1.71 -11.54 -5.45
CA VAL A 48 -2.45 -12.72 -4.96
C VAL A 48 -3.44 -12.32 -3.86
N LEU A 49 -3.01 -11.44 -2.94
CA LEU A 49 -3.90 -10.91 -1.91
C LEU A 49 -5.02 -10.06 -2.52
N ALA A 50 -4.68 -9.11 -3.40
CA ALA A 50 -5.64 -8.21 -4.03
C ALA A 50 -6.74 -8.97 -4.79
N GLU A 51 -6.37 -10.01 -5.56
CA GLU A 51 -7.33 -10.88 -6.26
C GLU A 51 -8.24 -11.62 -5.28
N SER A 52 -7.71 -12.10 -4.15
CA SER A 52 -8.51 -12.79 -3.13
C SER A 52 -9.50 -11.86 -2.42
N GLU A 53 -9.17 -10.58 -2.32
CA GLU A 53 -10.02 -9.55 -1.73
C GLU A 53 -10.99 -8.93 -2.75
N GLY A 54 -10.78 -9.14 -4.05
CA GLY A 54 -11.51 -8.45 -5.11
C GLY A 54 -11.30 -6.94 -5.10
N HIS A 55 -10.18 -6.47 -4.55
CA HIS A 55 -9.86 -5.05 -4.40
C HIS A 55 -8.40 -4.80 -4.78
N HIS A 56 -8.19 -3.94 -5.78
CA HIS A 56 -6.92 -3.84 -6.48
C HIS A 56 -6.27 -2.49 -6.17
N PRO A 57 -5.07 -2.48 -5.57
CA PRO A 57 -4.36 -1.24 -5.32
C PRO A 57 -3.52 -0.82 -6.54
N ASP A 58 -3.17 0.45 -6.62
CA ASP A 58 -2.21 0.96 -7.60
C ASP A 58 -0.78 0.60 -7.14
N LEU A 59 -0.01 -0.03 -8.03
CA LEU A 59 1.33 -0.54 -7.76
C LEU A 59 2.39 0.24 -8.56
N HIS A 60 3.32 0.89 -7.85
CA HIS A 60 4.34 1.75 -8.47
C HIS A 60 5.75 1.25 -8.14
N LEU A 61 6.55 0.95 -9.18
CA LEU A 61 7.98 0.64 -9.04
C LEU A 61 8.79 1.76 -9.69
N VAL A 62 9.28 2.67 -8.86
CA VAL A 62 10.01 3.88 -9.27
C VAL A 62 11.49 3.73 -8.90
N ASP A 63 12.38 4.37 -9.66
CA ASP A 63 13.84 4.35 -9.42
C ASP A 63 14.37 2.92 -9.15
N TRP A 64 13.87 1.95 -9.93
CA TRP A 64 14.17 0.51 -9.90
C TRP A 64 13.99 -0.23 -8.55
N ASN A 65 13.83 0.45 -7.41
CA ASN A 65 13.70 -0.18 -6.09
C ASN A 65 12.70 0.47 -5.12
N ASN A 66 12.06 1.56 -5.50
CA ASN A 66 11.03 2.17 -4.67
C ASN A 66 9.69 1.57 -5.04
N VAL A 67 9.22 0.64 -4.22
CA VAL A 67 7.88 0.06 -4.29
C VAL A 67 6.95 0.98 -3.52
N THR A 68 5.93 1.51 -4.17
CA THR A 68 4.86 2.28 -3.53
C THR A 68 3.52 1.67 -3.87
N ILE A 69 2.65 1.57 -2.88
CA ILE A 69 1.28 1.12 -3.02
C ILE A 69 0.35 2.26 -2.66
N GLU A 70 -0.62 2.51 -3.53
CA GLU A 70 -1.76 3.38 -3.26
C GLU A 70 -3.06 2.59 -3.25
N ILE A 71 -3.91 2.84 -2.27
CA ILE A 71 -5.20 2.17 -2.14
C ILE A 71 -6.31 3.21 -2.03
N TRP A 72 -7.29 3.09 -2.91
CA TRP A 72 -8.53 3.85 -2.88
C TRP A 72 -9.58 3.14 -3.74
N THR A 73 -10.84 3.50 -3.54
CA THR A 73 -11.95 2.89 -4.26
C THR A 73 -12.40 3.78 -5.43
N HIS A 74 -11.98 3.43 -6.64
CA HIS A 74 -12.30 4.19 -7.87
C HIS A 74 -13.79 4.48 -8.05
N ALA A 75 -14.65 3.49 -7.80
CA ALA A 75 -16.09 3.60 -8.02
C ALA A 75 -16.77 4.70 -7.18
N VAL A 76 -16.16 5.11 -6.06
CA VAL A 76 -16.70 6.14 -5.17
C VAL A 76 -15.86 7.42 -5.17
N GLY A 77 -14.78 7.48 -5.95
CA GLY A 77 -13.92 8.67 -5.99
C GLY A 77 -13.15 8.93 -4.70
N GLY A 78 -12.86 7.91 -3.88
CA GLY A 78 -12.19 8.09 -2.59
C GLY A 78 -12.12 6.83 -1.74
N LEU A 79 -11.97 7.00 -0.42
CA LEU A 79 -11.77 5.88 0.50
C LEU A 79 -13.06 5.19 0.96
N THR A 80 -12.98 3.88 1.16
CA THR A 80 -13.94 2.99 1.82
C THR A 80 -13.22 2.15 2.88
N GLU A 81 -13.97 1.48 3.75
CA GLU A 81 -13.37 0.61 4.78
C GLU A 81 -12.53 -0.52 4.18
N ASN A 82 -12.89 -0.99 2.97
CA ASN A 82 -12.14 -2.03 2.26
C ASN A 82 -10.71 -1.59 1.93
N ASP A 83 -10.47 -0.29 1.73
CA ASP A 83 -9.11 0.22 1.50
C ASP A 83 -8.23 0.00 2.74
N PHE A 84 -8.77 0.24 3.94
CA PHE A 84 -8.08 0.02 5.20
C PHE A 84 -7.91 -1.47 5.52
N ILE A 85 -8.90 -2.29 5.18
CA ILE A 85 -8.82 -3.76 5.34
C ILE A 85 -7.70 -4.32 4.46
N LEU A 86 -7.63 -3.91 3.19
CA LEU A 86 -6.58 -4.35 2.29
C LEU A 86 -5.20 -3.87 2.76
N ALA A 87 -5.06 -2.61 3.16
CA ALA A 87 -3.83 -2.07 3.74
C ALA A 87 -3.35 -2.88 4.97
N ALA A 88 -4.25 -3.17 5.91
CA ALA A 88 -3.94 -3.96 7.10
C ALA A 88 -3.58 -5.42 6.77
N LYS A 89 -4.10 -5.99 5.68
CA LYS A 89 -3.72 -7.32 5.19
C LYS A 89 -2.35 -7.29 4.51
N ILE A 90 -2.05 -6.25 3.73
CA ILE A 90 -0.72 -6.05 3.11
C ILE A 90 0.37 -5.94 4.19
N ASP A 91 0.09 -5.26 5.30
CA ASP A 91 1.04 -5.12 6.42
C ASP A 91 1.45 -6.47 7.05
N LYS A 92 0.64 -7.52 6.87
CA LYS A 92 0.89 -8.87 7.39
C LYS A 92 1.62 -9.79 6.41
N LEU A 93 1.90 -9.33 5.18
CA LEU A 93 2.64 -10.10 4.20
C LEU A 93 4.10 -10.23 4.61
N ASP A 94 4.65 -11.44 4.51
CA ASP A 94 6.09 -11.66 4.73
C ASP A 94 6.87 -11.23 3.48
N VAL A 95 7.43 -10.03 3.54
CA VAL A 95 8.22 -9.40 2.46
C VAL A 95 9.62 -9.01 2.91
N LEU A 96 10.02 -9.38 4.14
CA LEU A 96 11.23 -8.88 4.79
C LEU A 96 12.52 -9.27 4.05
N ASP A 97 12.52 -10.42 3.37
CA ASP A 97 13.65 -10.87 2.55
C ASP A 97 13.81 -10.04 1.26
N LEU A 98 12.73 -9.41 0.79
CA LEU A 98 12.71 -8.55 -0.40
C LEU A 98 13.25 -7.15 -0.11
N LEU A 99 13.07 -6.67 1.12
CA LEU A 99 13.38 -5.29 1.52
C LEU A 99 14.87 -5.05 1.67
N ARG A 100 15.32 -3.87 1.23
CA ARG A 100 16.65 -3.35 1.54
C ARG A 100 16.70 -3.10 3.05
N ARG A 101 17.60 -3.80 3.74
CA ARG A 101 17.89 -3.49 5.15
C ARG A 101 18.44 -2.07 5.21
N LYS A 102 17.98 -1.26 6.15
CA LYS A 102 18.69 -0.04 6.52
C LYS A 102 20.14 -0.45 6.83
N PRO A 103 21.16 0.24 6.31
CA PRO A 103 22.49 0.11 6.88
C PRO A 103 22.33 0.30 8.38
N SER A 104 22.76 -0.67 9.17
CA SER A 104 22.80 -0.54 10.63
C SER A 104 23.49 0.77 10.98
N ASP A 105 22.84 1.57 11.85
CA ASP A 105 23.49 2.70 12.53
C ASP A 105 24.79 2.26 13.21
#